data_AF-G5BFH5-F1
#
_entry.id   AF-G5BFH5-F1
#
_cell.length_a   1.000
_cell.length_b   1.000
_cell.length_c   1.000
_cell.angle_alpha   90.00
_cell.angle_beta   90.00
_cell.angle_gamma   90.00
#
_symmetry.space_group_name_H-M   'P 1'
#
loop_
_entity.id
_entity.type
_entity.pdbx_description
1 polymer ?
#
loop_
_entity_poly.entity_id
_entity_poly.type
_entity_poly.pdbx_seq_one_letter_code
_entity_poly.pdbx_strand_id
1 'polypeptide(L)'
;MMKMLLDPMGGIMMTNDGNAIVPEIQVQHPPAKLMIEISCTKMKSSITTKVISQWSFWACNIALDAVKIVQFKENGPKEIDIKKYAKVEKIPGGIIEDPCVLCGIMINKDVTHSRMRRYIKNPQIVLLDSSLKYKKGESQTDIEITQEEDFARTLQMEEEYIQQLCEDIIQLKPDIVITEKGISDLAQHYLLRANITAIHRVRKTDNNWIARACGTGDPKACTILLREASKEILSEVECNLLDVMQVCGIVLLDLQLVPGGGSSEMAVAHALTEKFKAMTGVEQWPYRAVAHILEVIPPTLIQNCGASIIRLLTSLRAKHTQQGCETSGVNWEMEALVDMKKLGIWEPLAVTLQTYKRAVETEVLLLRIDNIVLGHRKKGGDQSRQSGAPEAGQE
;
A
#
# COMPACT_ATOMS: atom_id res chain seq x y z
N MET A 1 4.09 3.08 -21.70
CA MET A 1 2.98 2.27 -22.26
C MET A 1 2.22 1.60 -21.11
N MET A 2 0.89 1.57 -21.17
CA MET A 2 0.07 0.83 -20.21
C MET A 2 0.12 -0.67 -20.49
N LYS A 3 -0.03 -1.48 -19.43
CA LYS A 3 -0.20 -2.93 -19.52
C LYS A 3 -1.60 -3.27 -19.06
N MET A 4 -2.24 -4.18 -19.78
CA MET A 4 -3.52 -4.77 -19.42
C MET A 4 -3.24 -6.16 -18.83
N LEU A 5 -3.71 -6.38 -17.61
CA LEU A 5 -3.62 -7.64 -16.89
C LEU A 5 -5.02 -8.25 -16.81
N LEU A 6 -5.07 -9.56 -17.00
CA LEU A 6 -6.29 -10.35 -16.94
C LEU A 6 -6.13 -11.36 -15.82
N ASP A 7 -6.95 -11.24 -14.79
CA ASP A 7 -6.99 -12.18 -13.69
C ASP A 7 -7.57 -13.53 -14.13
N PRO A 8 -7.23 -14.63 -13.45
CA PRO A 8 -7.85 -15.94 -13.68
C PRO A 8 -9.38 -15.93 -13.45
N MET A 9 -9.89 -14.94 -12.72
CA MET A 9 -11.31 -14.74 -12.45
C MET A 9 -12.00 -13.83 -13.49
N GLY A 10 -11.28 -13.38 -14.52
CA GLY A 10 -11.79 -12.50 -15.57
C GLY A 10 -11.81 -11.00 -15.19
N GLY A 11 -11.18 -10.62 -14.08
CA GLY A 11 -10.93 -9.22 -13.74
C GLY A 11 -9.93 -8.59 -14.71
N ILE A 12 -10.19 -7.35 -15.13
CA ILE A 12 -9.30 -6.60 -16.01
C ILE A 12 -8.70 -5.47 -15.19
N MET A 13 -7.38 -5.41 -15.11
CA MET A 13 -6.65 -4.28 -14.53
C MET A 13 -5.77 -3.64 -15.60
N MET A 14 -5.86 -2.31 -15.72
CA MET A 14 -4.97 -1.54 -16.58
C MET A 14 -4.07 -0.70 -15.69
N THR A 15 -2.77 -0.95 -15.74
CA THR A 15 -1.81 -0.21 -14.93
C THR A 15 -0.50 -0.03 -15.70
N ASN A 16 0.25 1.01 -15.35
CA ASN A 16 1.62 1.17 -15.79
C ASN A 16 2.63 0.91 -14.66
N ASP A 17 2.16 0.64 -13.44
CA ASP A 17 3.02 0.49 -12.28
C ASP A 17 3.61 -0.92 -12.20
N GLY A 18 4.93 -1.01 -12.24
CA GLY A 18 5.64 -2.28 -12.06
C GLY A 18 5.29 -2.95 -10.73
N ASN A 19 5.04 -2.18 -9.67
CA ASN A 19 4.71 -2.73 -8.36
C ASN A 19 3.32 -3.37 -8.29
N ALA A 20 2.39 -2.93 -9.14
CA ALA A 20 1.07 -3.56 -9.29
C ALA A 20 1.13 -4.77 -10.24
N ILE A 21 1.94 -4.68 -11.29
CA ILE A 21 2.05 -5.73 -12.32
C ILE A 21 2.77 -6.98 -11.79
N VAL A 22 3.92 -6.77 -11.15
CA VAL A 22 4.85 -7.85 -10.82
C VAL A 22 4.25 -8.92 -9.88
N PRO A 23 3.45 -8.58 -8.85
CA PRO A 23 2.75 -9.56 -8.02
C PRO A 23 1.73 -10.43 -8.76
N GLU A 24 1.12 -9.91 -9.83
CA GLU A 24 0.09 -10.63 -10.59
C GLU A 24 0.68 -11.63 -11.58
N ILE A 25 1.95 -11.45 -11.96
CA ILE A 25 2.62 -12.34 -12.90
C ILE A 25 2.95 -13.67 -12.20
N GLN A 26 2.36 -14.76 -12.71
CA GLN A 26 2.72 -16.11 -12.29
C GLN A 26 4.02 -16.56 -12.94
N VAL A 27 5.12 -16.45 -12.21
CA VAL A 27 6.44 -16.95 -12.66
C VAL A 27 6.72 -18.31 -12.05
N GLN A 28 7.11 -19.30 -12.85
CA GLN A 28 7.44 -20.65 -12.37
C GLN A 28 8.88 -20.78 -11.87
N HIS A 29 9.80 -20.01 -12.46
CA HIS A 29 11.23 -20.09 -12.18
C HIS A 29 11.59 -19.53 -10.78
N PRO A 30 12.21 -20.32 -9.87
CA PRO A 30 12.42 -19.90 -8.49
C PRO A 30 13.28 -18.64 -8.30
N PRO A 31 14.43 -18.48 -8.99
CA PRO A 31 15.19 -17.21 -8.94
C PRO A 31 14.39 -15.99 -9.40
N ALA A 32 13.50 -16.17 -10.36
CA ALA A 32 12.66 -15.08 -10.83
C ALA A 32 11.55 -14.75 -9.83
N LYS A 33 10.99 -15.74 -9.11
CA LYS A 33 10.10 -15.50 -7.96
C LYS A 33 10.79 -14.71 -6.85
N LEU A 34 12.03 -15.09 -6.52
CA LEU A 34 12.84 -14.37 -5.53
C LEU A 34 13.08 -12.92 -5.94
N MET A 35 13.42 -12.69 -7.22
CA MET A 35 13.60 -11.34 -7.76
C MET A 35 12.31 -10.52 -7.65
N ILE A 36 11.16 -11.12 -7.95
CA ILE A 36 9.84 -10.49 -7.82
C ILE A 36 9.57 -10.10 -6.36
N GLU A 37 9.75 -11.03 -5.42
CA GLU A 37 9.52 -10.79 -4.00
C GLU A 37 10.36 -9.64 -3.45
N ILE A 38 11.64 -9.56 -3.83
CA ILE A 38 12.53 -8.48 -3.42
C ILE A 38 12.13 -7.14 -4.09
N SER A 39 11.75 -7.17 -5.37
CA SER A 39 11.36 -5.98 -6.14
C SER A 39 10.05 -5.35 -5.64
N CYS A 40 9.08 -6.17 -5.23
CA CYS A 40 7.79 -5.72 -4.71
C CYS A 40 7.90 -4.91 -3.40
N THR A 41 9.04 -5.00 -2.69
CA THR A 41 9.18 -4.28 -1.43
C THR A 41 9.24 -2.76 -1.60
N LYS A 42 9.70 -2.24 -2.76
CA LYS A 42 10.22 -0.86 -2.84
C LYS A 42 10.07 -0.09 -4.18
N MET A 43 9.41 -0.63 -5.21
CA MET A 43 9.14 0.18 -6.42
C MET A 43 8.12 1.27 -6.12
N LYS A 44 8.47 2.53 -6.39
CA LYS A 44 7.59 3.71 -6.31
C LYS A 44 7.79 4.53 -7.56
N SER A 45 6.72 5.05 -8.15
CA SER A 45 6.83 5.81 -9.39
C SER A 45 6.08 7.15 -9.32
N SER A 46 6.65 8.15 -10.01
CA SER A 46 6.16 9.54 -10.00
C SER A 46 4.89 9.71 -10.87
N ILE A 47 4.01 10.63 -10.46
CA ILE A 47 2.65 10.85 -11.04
C ILE A 47 2.69 11.19 -12.52
N THR A 48 3.71 11.92 -12.95
CA THR A 48 3.73 12.61 -14.25
C THR A 48 3.65 11.67 -15.44
N THR A 49 4.10 10.42 -15.29
CA THR A 49 4.05 9.39 -16.34
C THR A 49 2.82 8.48 -16.25
N LYS A 50 1.92 8.70 -15.28
CA LYS A 50 0.76 7.86 -15.00
C LYS A 50 -0.53 8.45 -15.58
N VAL A 51 -1.62 7.68 -15.48
CA VAL A 51 -2.98 8.01 -15.96
C VAL A 51 -3.46 9.39 -15.47
N ILE A 52 -2.89 9.85 -14.35
CA ILE A 52 -3.20 11.09 -13.66
C ILE A 52 -2.31 12.25 -14.14
N SER A 53 -1.66 12.15 -15.30
CA SER A 53 -0.83 13.25 -15.81
C SER A 53 -1.62 14.57 -15.88
N GLN A 54 -2.88 14.50 -16.30
CA GLN A 54 -3.81 15.64 -16.38
C GLN A 54 -4.22 16.20 -15.01
N TRP A 55 -4.36 15.35 -13.98
CA TRP A 55 -4.77 15.75 -12.62
C TRP A 55 -3.62 15.78 -11.61
N SER A 56 -2.39 15.82 -12.11
CA SER A 56 -1.17 15.74 -11.30
C SER A 56 -1.07 16.85 -10.26
N PHE A 57 -1.47 18.06 -10.61
CA PHE A 57 -1.46 19.22 -9.69
C PHE A 57 -2.36 18.99 -8.48
N TRP A 58 -3.58 18.51 -8.73
CA TRP A 58 -4.56 18.22 -7.68
C TRP A 58 -4.08 17.07 -6.77
N ALA A 59 -3.55 16.00 -7.35
CA ALA A 59 -2.99 14.87 -6.60
C ALA A 59 -1.80 15.28 -5.71
N CYS A 60 -0.93 16.17 -6.21
CA CYS A 60 0.18 16.73 -5.45
C CYS A 60 -0.31 17.55 -4.25
N ASN A 61 -1.32 18.40 -4.41
CA ASN A 61 -1.86 19.22 -3.32
C ASN A 61 -2.45 18.33 -2.21
N ILE A 62 -3.23 17.32 -2.57
CA ILE A 62 -3.79 16.35 -1.63
C ILE A 62 -2.70 15.59 -0.89
N ALA A 63 -1.70 15.11 -1.62
CA ALA A 63 -0.60 14.39 -0.99
C ALA A 63 0.17 15.28 -0.02
N LEU A 64 0.44 16.54 -0.39
CA LEU A 64 1.10 17.50 0.50
C LEU A 64 0.28 17.79 1.75
N ASP A 65 -1.02 18.01 1.62
CA ASP A 65 -1.89 18.31 2.75
C ASP A 65 -2.05 17.09 3.67
N ALA A 66 -2.22 15.90 3.12
CA ALA A 66 -2.27 14.66 3.89
C ALA A 66 -0.95 14.40 4.65
N VAL A 67 0.20 14.60 4.00
CA VAL A 67 1.52 14.38 4.65
C VAL A 67 1.78 15.41 5.75
N LYS A 68 1.35 16.67 5.59
CA LYS A 68 1.42 17.68 6.66
C LYS A 68 0.59 17.29 7.88
N ILE A 69 -0.61 16.73 7.68
CA ILE A 69 -1.50 16.29 8.77
C ILE A 69 -0.91 15.09 9.52
N VAL A 70 -0.35 14.11 8.77
CA VAL A 70 0.24 12.89 9.35
C VAL A 70 1.61 13.16 9.99
N GLN A 71 2.17 14.35 9.83
CA GLN A 71 3.48 14.68 10.37
C GLN A 71 3.49 14.57 11.90
N PHE A 72 4.33 13.67 12.40
CA PHE A 72 4.49 13.46 13.82
C PHE A 72 5.74 14.18 14.35
N LYS A 73 5.57 14.93 15.44
CA LYS A 73 6.65 15.49 16.24
C LYS A 73 6.50 14.97 17.68
N GLU A 74 7.18 13.88 18.01
CA GLU A 74 7.51 13.57 19.40
C GLU A 74 9.02 13.71 19.56
N ASN A 75 9.46 14.68 20.36
CA ASN A 75 10.80 14.92 20.90
C ASN A 75 11.97 14.14 20.23
N GLY A 76 12.14 14.30 18.91
CA GLY A 76 13.00 13.45 18.10
C GLY A 76 12.94 13.81 16.61
N PRO A 77 13.63 13.05 15.73
CA PRO A 77 13.53 13.24 14.30
C PRO A 77 12.07 13.08 13.87
N LYS A 78 11.65 13.90 12.91
CA LYS A 78 10.31 13.79 12.30
C LYS A 78 10.19 12.36 11.75
N GLU A 79 9.15 11.64 12.12
CA GLU A 79 8.82 10.36 11.50
C GLU A 79 7.44 10.49 10.85
N ILE A 80 7.32 9.98 9.63
CA ILE A 80 6.09 10.09 8.83
C ILE A 80 5.67 8.68 8.40
N ASP A 81 4.66 8.15 9.08
CA ASP A 81 4.17 6.79 8.89
C ASP A 81 2.86 6.80 8.06
N ILE A 82 3.02 6.96 6.76
CA ILE A 82 1.90 7.20 5.83
C ILE A 82 0.94 6.01 5.75
N LYS A 83 1.49 4.79 5.59
CA LYS A 83 0.69 3.56 5.46
C LYS A 83 -0.18 3.28 6.69
N LYS A 84 0.22 3.79 7.86
CA LYS A 84 -0.49 3.56 9.12
C LYS A 84 -1.49 4.65 9.45
N TYR A 85 -1.39 5.85 8.89
CA TYR A 85 -2.19 6.99 9.37
C TYR A 85 -2.94 7.75 8.27
N ALA A 86 -2.64 7.51 7.00
CA ALA A 86 -3.44 7.96 5.88
C ALA A 86 -4.37 6.85 5.42
N LYS A 87 -5.67 7.02 5.70
CA LYS A 87 -6.72 6.13 5.19
C LYS A 87 -7.15 6.63 3.81
N VAL A 88 -7.21 5.75 2.81
CA VAL A 88 -7.84 6.07 1.53
C VAL A 88 -9.19 5.36 1.49
N GLU A 89 -10.28 6.12 1.36
CA GLU A 89 -11.61 5.54 1.15
C GLU A 89 -12.07 5.83 -0.28
N LYS A 90 -12.48 4.76 -0.98
CA LYS A 90 -13.00 4.81 -2.35
C LYS A 90 -14.52 4.73 -2.32
N ILE A 91 -15.19 5.75 -2.85
CA ILE A 91 -16.63 5.74 -3.07
C ILE A 91 -16.88 5.79 -4.58
N PRO A 92 -17.55 4.79 -5.19
CA PRO A 92 -17.87 4.83 -6.60
C PRO A 92 -18.92 5.92 -6.87
N GLY A 93 -18.75 6.65 -7.97
CA GLY A 93 -19.56 7.80 -8.38
C GLY A 93 -18.95 9.15 -8.03
N GLY A 94 -19.46 10.21 -8.66
CA GLY A 94 -18.88 11.56 -8.60
C GLY A 94 -17.87 11.82 -9.72
N ILE A 95 -17.20 12.97 -9.64
CA ILE A 95 -16.11 13.36 -10.55
C ILE A 95 -14.75 13.24 -9.84
N ILE A 96 -13.70 12.96 -10.61
CA ILE A 96 -12.33 12.85 -10.12
C ILE A 96 -11.76 14.13 -9.49
N GLU A 97 -12.44 15.28 -9.60
CA GLU A 97 -12.04 16.57 -9.00
C GLU A 97 -12.70 16.85 -7.64
N ASP A 98 -13.78 16.15 -7.31
CA ASP A 98 -14.39 16.15 -5.96
C ASP A 98 -13.53 15.59 -4.80
N PRO A 99 -12.44 14.83 -4.99
CA PRO A 99 -11.83 14.17 -3.87
C PRO A 99 -11.10 15.16 -2.95
N CYS A 100 -11.16 14.87 -1.66
CA CYS A 100 -10.78 15.81 -0.61
C CYS A 100 -10.05 15.10 0.53
N VAL A 101 -9.17 15.84 1.19
CA VAL A 101 -8.52 15.39 2.42
C VAL A 101 -9.40 15.81 3.59
N LEU A 102 -9.86 14.84 4.36
CA LEU A 102 -10.57 15.05 5.61
C LEU A 102 -9.59 14.98 6.77
N CYS A 103 -9.58 16.04 7.60
CA CYS A 103 -8.86 16.07 8.87
C CYS A 103 -9.61 15.21 9.90
N GLY A 104 -9.46 13.89 9.80
CA GLY A 104 -10.14 12.90 10.63
C GLY A 104 -10.34 11.59 9.90
N ILE A 105 -11.15 10.71 10.50
CA ILE A 105 -11.37 9.36 9.98
C ILE A 105 -12.79 9.21 9.48
N MET A 106 -12.92 8.78 8.23
CA MET A 106 -14.20 8.36 7.70
C MET A 106 -14.42 6.88 7.96
N ILE A 107 -15.62 6.50 8.39
CA ILE A 107 -16.02 5.12 8.62
C ILE A 107 -17.25 4.85 7.77
N ASN A 108 -17.21 3.78 6.98
CA ASN A 108 -18.37 3.32 6.22
C ASN A 108 -19.28 2.47 7.11
N LYS A 109 -19.92 3.12 8.10
CA LYS A 109 -20.89 2.51 9.01
C LYS A 109 -21.93 3.51 9.45
N ASP A 110 -23.16 3.02 9.52
CA ASP A 110 -24.29 3.77 10.05
C ASP A 110 -24.46 3.55 11.56
N VAL A 111 -25.19 4.48 12.18
CA VAL A 111 -25.71 4.34 13.55
C VAL A 111 -26.66 3.14 13.64
N THR A 112 -26.70 2.49 14.80
CA THR A 112 -27.51 1.27 14.96
C THR A 112 -29.02 1.53 14.93
N HIS A 113 -29.44 2.71 15.40
CA HIS A 113 -30.84 3.12 15.43
C HIS A 113 -31.04 4.48 14.79
N SER A 114 -32.10 4.59 13.97
CA SER A 114 -32.42 5.83 13.24
C SER A 114 -32.72 7.04 14.13
N ARG A 115 -33.16 6.82 15.38
CA ARG A 115 -33.43 7.89 16.36
C ARG A 115 -32.18 8.40 17.09
N MET A 116 -31.03 7.74 16.95
CA MET A 116 -29.79 8.21 17.56
C MET A 116 -29.28 9.47 16.87
N ARG A 117 -28.53 10.30 17.60
CA ARG A 117 -27.97 11.55 17.09
C ARG A 117 -26.92 11.25 16.01
N ARG A 118 -27.03 11.88 14.85
CA ARG A 118 -26.06 11.71 13.74
C ARG A 118 -24.94 12.74 13.74
N TYR A 119 -25.16 13.90 14.36
CA TYR A 119 -24.19 14.99 14.40
C TYR A 119 -24.00 15.45 15.83
N ILE A 120 -22.75 15.39 16.30
CA ILE A 120 -22.34 15.76 17.66
C ILE A 120 -21.09 16.63 17.54
N LYS A 121 -21.10 17.81 18.17
CA LYS A 121 -19.93 18.71 18.23
C LYS A 121 -19.07 18.30 19.42
N ASN A 122 -17.77 18.12 19.21
CA ASN A 122 -16.78 17.74 20.23
C ASN A 122 -17.19 16.52 21.10
N PRO A 123 -17.47 15.35 20.48
CA PRO A 123 -17.95 14.19 21.20
C PRO A 123 -16.86 13.59 22.12
N GLN A 124 -17.26 13.12 23.30
CA GLN A 124 -16.46 12.15 24.05
C GLN A 124 -16.70 10.74 23.51
N ILE A 125 -15.63 10.09 23.08
CA ILE A 125 -15.67 8.81 22.38
C ILE A 125 -15.09 7.72 23.28
N VAL A 126 -15.84 6.62 23.43
CA VAL A 126 -15.36 5.39 24.08
C VAL A 126 -15.22 4.29 23.05
N LEU A 127 -14.02 3.70 22.99
CA LEU A 127 -13.70 2.56 22.13
C LEU A 127 -13.80 1.26 22.95
N LEU A 128 -14.56 0.29 22.47
CA LEU A 128 -14.75 -1.01 23.11
C LEU A 128 -14.42 -2.17 22.16
N ASP A 129 -13.55 -3.05 22.64
CA ASP A 129 -13.25 -4.34 21.99
C ASP A 129 -14.28 -5.42 22.41
N SER A 130 -15.04 -5.15 23.48
CA SER A 130 -16.07 -6.04 24.01
C SER A 130 -17.36 -5.97 23.20
N SER A 131 -18.15 -7.06 23.24
CA SER A 131 -19.51 -7.09 22.68
C SER A 131 -20.52 -6.71 23.74
N LEU A 132 -21.50 -5.88 23.38
CA LEU A 132 -22.67 -5.57 24.20
C LEU A 132 -23.79 -6.59 23.99
N LYS A 133 -23.40 -7.86 24.00
CA LYS A 133 -24.26 -9.03 23.82
C LYS A 133 -23.94 -10.02 24.91
N TYR A 134 -24.95 -10.77 25.34
CA TYR A 134 -24.73 -11.92 26.20
C TYR A 134 -23.80 -12.90 25.50
N LYS A 135 -22.66 -13.17 26.16
CA LYS A 135 -21.70 -14.15 25.66
C LYS A 135 -22.07 -15.50 26.27
N LYS A 136 -22.39 -16.46 25.42
CA LYS A 136 -22.42 -17.86 25.84
C LYS A 136 -21.00 -18.27 26.26
N GLY A 137 -20.91 -19.17 27.24
CA GLY A 137 -19.63 -19.75 27.64
C GLY A 137 -18.91 -20.36 26.44
N GLU A 138 -17.57 -20.33 26.44
CA GLU A 138 -16.77 -20.93 25.37
C GLU A 138 -16.86 -22.47 25.38
N SER A 139 -17.07 -23.07 26.55
CA SER A 139 -17.51 -24.45 26.68
C SER A 139 -18.96 -24.57 26.24
N GLN A 140 -19.33 -25.65 25.55
CA GLN A 140 -20.73 -25.99 25.23
C GLN A 140 -21.52 -26.11 26.54
N THR A 141 -22.07 -25.00 27.00
CA THR A 141 -22.97 -24.95 28.15
C THR A 141 -24.37 -25.23 27.63
N ASP A 142 -24.79 -26.48 27.77
CA ASP A 142 -26.17 -26.86 27.51
C ASP A 142 -27.02 -26.41 28.70
N ILE A 143 -28.05 -25.63 28.40
CA ILE A 143 -29.02 -25.19 29.40
C ILE A 143 -30.22 -26.15 29.28
N GLU A 144 -30.36 -27.03 30.26
CA GLU A 144 -31.53 -27.91 30.36
C GLU A 144 -32.69 -27.15 31.00
N ILE A 145 -33.72 -26.86 30.20
CA ILE A 145 -34.93 -26.19 30.68
C ILE A 145 -35.95 -27.27 31.04
N THR A 146 -36.23 -27.43 32.34
CA THR A 146 -37.22 -28.42 32.82
C THR A 146 -38.56 -27.78 33.18
N GLN A 147 -38.57 -26.53 33.65
CA GLN A 147 -39.78 -25.80 34.00
C GLN A 147 -39.91 -24.53 33.14
N GLU A 148 -41.15 -24.10 32.89
CA GLU A 148 -41.43 -22.84 32.17
C GLU A 148 -40.86 -21.61 32.91
N GLU A 149 -40.79 -21.65 34.25
CA GLU A 149 -40.22 -20.58 35.07
C GLU A 149 -38.71 -20.37 34.84
N ASP A 150 -37.97 -21.44 34.54
CA ASP A 150 -36.52 -21.37 34.34
C ASP A 150 -36.17 -20.66 33.02
N PHE A 151 -37.06 -20.74 32.04
CA PHE A 151 -36.93 -19.97 30.81
C PHE A 151 -37.05 -18.46 31.09
N ALA A 152 -38.03 -18.05 31.90
CA ALA A 152 -38.21 -16.65 32.28
C ALA A 152 -37.02 -16.11 33.09
N ARG A 153 -36.49 -16.91 34.03
CA ARG A 153 -35.28 -16.55 34.81
C ARG A 153 -34.05 -16.38 33.91
N THR A 154 -33.87 -17.27 32.92
CA THR A 154 -32.75 -17.16 31.97
C THR A 154 -32.81 -15.88 31.16
N LEU A 155 -34.01 -15.48 30.73
CA LEU A 155 -34.22 -14.23 30.03
C LEU A 155 -33.91 -13.03 30.93
N GLN A 156 -34.37 -13.04 32.19
CA GLN A 156 -34.08 -11.99 33.18
C GLN A 156 -32.57 -11.85 33.44
N MET A 157 -31.85 -12.95 33.61
CA MET A 157 -30.39 -12.92 33.79
C MET A 157 -29.67 -12.30 32.57
N GLU A 158 -30.13 -12.58 31.36
CA GLU A 158 -29.60 -11.96 30.15
C GLU A 158 -29.85 -10.45 30.12
N GLU A 159 -31.06 -10.02 30.48
CA GLU A 159 -31.43 -8.60 30.54
C GLU A 159 -30.62 -7.85 31.60
N GLU A 160 -30.50 -8.40 32.81
CA GLU A 160 -29.73 -7.83 33.91
C GLU A 160 -28.25 -7.70 33.55
N TYR A 161 -27.66 -8.72 32.91
CA TYR A 161 -26.27 -8.68 32.45
C TYR A 161 -26.04 -7.54 31.45
N ILE A 162 -26.92 -7.40 30.46
CA ILE A 162 -26.82 -6.33 29.45
C ILE A 162 -27.02 -4.96 30.11
N GLN A 163 -27.95 -4.85 31.07
CA GLN A 163 -28.20 -3.63 31.80
C GLN A 163 -26.97 -3.18 32.59
N GLN A 164 -26.32 -4.07 33.34
CA GLN A 164 -25.11 -3.77 34.10
C GLN A 164 -23.99 -3.23 33.20
N LEU A 165 -23.73 -3.89 32.07
CA LEU A 165 -22.74 -3.43 31.09
C LEU A 165 -23.06 -2.04 30.53
N CYS A 166 -24.34 -1.75 30.27
CA CYS A 166 -24.77 -0.45 29.79
C CYS A 166 -24.66 0.62 30.88
N GLU A 167 -24.97 0.28 32.13
CA GLU A 167 -24.88 1.18 33.29
C GLU A 167 -23.43 1.65 33.48
N ASP A 168 -22.46 0.73 33.41
CA ASP A 168 -21.03 1.06 33.51
C ASP A 168 -20.58 2.05 32.42
N ILE A 169 -21.10 1.90 31.21
CA ILE A 169 -20.82 2.83 30.10
C ILE A 169 -21.50 4.17 30.34
N ILE A 170 -22.73 4.17 30.82
CA ILE A 170 -23.50 5.40 31.09
C ILE A 170 -22.86 6.21 32.21
N GLN A 171 -22.24 5.57 33.21
CA GLN A 171 -21.52 6.25 34.29
C GLN A 171 -20.37 7.13 33.78
N LEU A 172 -19.68 6.69 32.72
CA LEU A 172 -18.61 7.45 32.05
C LEU A 172 -19.14 8.66 31.25
N LYS A 173 -20.44 8.73 31.00
CA LYS A 173 -21.14 9.76 30.20
C LYS A 173 -20.50 10.05 28.82
N PRO A 174 -20.21 9.03 28.00
CA PRO A 174 -19.74 9.27 26.63
C PRO A 174 -20.87 9.75 25.73
N ASP A 175 -20.54 10.53 24.70
CA ASP A 175 -21.49 10.89 23.64
C ASP A 175 -21.59 9.81 22.56
N ILE A 176 -20.46 9.15 22.29
CA ILE A 176 -20.32 8.13 21.25
C ILE A 176 -19.63 6.90 21.81
N VAL A 177 -20.20 5.73 21.52
CA VAL A 177 -19.60 4.42 21.84
C VAL A 177 -19.38 3.66 20.54
N ILE A 178 -18.16 3.18 20.34
CA ILE A 178 -17.76 2.41 19.16
C ILE A 178 -17.37 1.01 19.61
N THR A 179 -18.02 -0.01 19.06
CA THR A 179 -17.73 -1.41 19.37
C THR A 179 -17.18 -2.15 18.14
N GLU A 180 -16.13 -2.96 18.34
CA GLU A 180 -15.65 -3.88 17.28
C GLU A 180 -16.67 -4.99 17.00
N LYS A 181 -17.40 -5.39 18.03
CA LYS A 181 -18.39 -6.47 17.97
C LYS A 181 -19.80 -5.91 17.80
N GLY A 182 -20.78 -6.80 17.69
CA GLY A 182 -22.18 -6.43 17.61
C GLY A 182 -22.75 -5.97 18.96
N ILE A 183 -23.86 -5.23 18.88
CA ILE A 183 -24.63 -4.73 20.03
C ILE A 183 -26.00 -5.43 20.02
N SER A 184 -26.55 -5.76 21.19
CA SER A 184 -27.90 -6.29 21.33
C SER A 184 -28.97 -5.18 21.17
N ASP A 185 -30.18 -5.50 20.74
CA ASP A 185 -31.25 -4.50 20.56
C ASP A 185 -31.67 -3.87 21.90
N LEU A 186 -31.68 -4.66 22.98
CA LEU A 186 -31.91 -4.17 24.34
C LEU A 186 -30.86 -3.12 24.75
N ALA A 187 -29.58 -3.41 24.48
CA ALA A 187 -28.48 -2.49 24.76
C ALA A 187 -28.63 -1.18 23.96
N GLN A 188 -29.04 -1.26 22.70
CA GLN A 188 -29.27 -0.07 21.88
C GLN A 188 -30.41 0.81 22.44
N HIS A 189 -31.45 0.20 23.01
CA HIS A 189 -32.53 0.95 23.68
C HIS A 189 -32.02 1.67 24.93
N TYR A 190 -31.19 1.03 25.76
CA TYR A 190 -30.58 1.66 26.93
C TYR A 190 -29.65 2.82 26.56
N LEU A 191 -28.77 2.62 25.58
CA LEU A 191 -27.87 3.66 25.08
C LEU A 191 -28.64 4.84 24.48
N LEU A 192 -29.71 4.57 23.73
CA LEU A 192 -30.58 5.62 23.18
C LEU A 192 -31.24 6.44 24.30
N ARG A 193 -31.72 5.79 25.37
CA ARG A 193 -32.35 6.46 26.52
C ARG A 193 -31.37 7.36 27.26
N ALA A 194 -30.08 6.99 27.29
CA ALA A 194 -28.98 7.79 27.80
C ALA A 194 -28.45 8.84 26.80
N ASN A 195 -29.06 8.95 25.60
CA ASN A 195 -28.66 9.85 24.52
C ASN A 195 -27.25 9.59 23.93
N ILE A 196 -26.78 8.34 24.02
CA ILE A 196 -25.48 7.90 23.54
C ILE A 196 -25.64 7.31 22.13
N THR A 197 -24.74 7.68 21.21
CA THR A 197 -24.76 7.15 19.84
C THR A 197 -23.82 5.95 19.76
N ALA A 198 -24.35 4.82 19.32
CA ALA A 198 -23.58 3.59 19.19
C ALA A 198 -23.26 3.27 17.73
N ILE A 199 -22.04 2.83 17.47
CA ILE A 199 -21.61 2.27 16.17
C ILE A 199 -21.04 0.88 16.43
N HIS A 200 -21.55 -0.13 15.71
CA HIS A 200 -21.13 -1.51 15.89
C HIS A 200 -20.35 -2.06 14.71
N ARG A 201 -19.61 -3.15 14.92
CA ARG A 201 -18.88 -3.87 13.86
C ARG A 201 -17.89 -2.98 13.12
N VAL A 202 -17.18 -2.13 13.86
CA VAL A 202 -16.07 -1.34 13.33
C VAL A 202 -14.83 -2.23 13.22
N ARG A 203 -14.02 -2.02 12.17
CA ARG A 203 -12.79 -2.79 11.99
C ARG A 203 -11.76 -2.36 13.03
N LYS A 204 -10.96 -3.30 13.51
CA LYS A 204 -9.87 -3.02 14.45
C LYS A 204 -8.86 -1.99 13.93
N THR A 205 -8.60 -1.99 12.62
CA THR A 205 -7.76 -0.96 11.96
C THR A 205 -8.36 0.43 12.08
N ASP A 206 -9.67 0.56 11.89
CA ASP A 206 -10.38 1.84 12.03
C ASP A 206 -10.38 2.31 13.49
N ASN A 207 -10.55 1.40 14.46
CA ASN A 207 -10.45 1.75 15.89
C ASN A 207 -9.09 2.31 16.27
N ASN A 208 -8.00 1.69 15.80
CA ASN A 208 -6.64 2.20 16.02
C ASN A 208 -6.45 3.59 15.41
N TRP A 209 -7.01 3.83 14.23
CA TRP A 209 -7.02 5.16 13.65
C TRP A 209 -7.79 6.14 14.53
N ILE A 210 -8.99 5.80 14.99
CA ILE A 210 -9.85 6.69 15.78
C ILE A 210 -9.16 7.07 17.09
N ALA A 211 -8.55 6.09 17.76
CA ALA A 211 -7.74 6.33 18.95
C ALA A 211 -6.61 7.35 18.68
N ARG A 212 -5.97 7.27 17.52
CA ARG A 212 -4.89 8.17 17.13
C ARG A 212 -5.38 9.56 16.73
N ALA A 213 -6.52 9.67 16.06
CA ALA A 213 -7.11 10.95 15.68
C ALA A 213 -7.63 11.73 16.89
N CYS A 214 -8.20 11.04 17.87
CA CYS A 214 -8.82 11.67 19.05
C CYS A 214 -7.86 11.81 20.25
N GLY A 215 -6.76 11.05 20.29
CA GLY A 215 -5.86 10.99 21.44
C GLY A 215 -5.01 12.25 21.69
N THR A 216 -4.94 13.19 20.75
CA THR A 216 -4.25 14.48 20.91
C THR A 216 -5.03 15.61 20.24
N GLY A 217 -4.91 16.84 20.75
CA GLY A 217 -5.66 18.00 20.26
C GLY A 217 -5.50 18.34 18.78
N ASP A 218 -4.48 17.79 18.11
CA ASP A 218 -4.31 17.85 16.66
C ASP A 218 -4.61 16.49 16.00
N PRO A 219 -5.35 16.46 14.87
CA PRO A 219 -5.67 15.23 14.16
C PRO A 219 -4.40 14.66 13.51
N LYS A 220 -3.88 13.56 14.06
CA LYS A 220 -2.68 12.86 13.56
C LYS A 220 -2.97 11.80 12.49
N ALA A 221 -4.23 11.68 12.07
CA ALA A 221 -4.68 10.75 11.04
C ALA A 221 -5.62 11.48 10.08
N CYS A 222 -5.52 11.17 8.80
CA CYS A 222 -6.31 11.79 7.75
C CYS A 222 -7.01 10.72 6.91
N THR A 223 -8.17 11.08 6.34
CA THR A 223 -8.83 10.27 5.31
C THR A 223 -8.80 11.00 4.00
N ILE A 224 -8.29 10.35 2.96
CA ILE A 224 -8.38 10.80 1.59
C ILE A 224 -9.62 10.14 1.00
N LEU A 225 -10.62 10.95 0.71
CA LEU A 225 -11.81 10.49 0.01
C LEU A 225 -11.52 10.51 -1.48
N LEU A 226 -11.71 9.38 -2.17
CA LEU A 226 -11.65 9.26 -3.63
C LEU A 226 -13.03 8.96 -4.20
N ARG A 227 -13.44 9.76 -5.20
CA ARG A 227 -14.71 9.64 -5.91
C ARG A 227 -14.46 9.60 -7.40
N GLU A 228 -15.00 8.59 -8.06
CA GLU A 228 -14.92 8.44 -9.52
C GLU A 228 -15.88 7.34 -9.99
N ALA A 229 -16.33 7.41 -11.24
CA ALA A 229 -17.28 6.47 -11.82
C ALA A 229 -16.71 5.04 -11.97
N SER A 230 -15.47 4.92 -12.42
CA SER A 230 -14.82 3.62 -12.68
C SER A 230 -13.99 3.16 -11.48
N LYS A 231 -14.23 1.93 -11.04
CA LYS A 231 -13.52 1.34 -9.88
C LYS A 231 -12.04 1.10 -10.19
N GLU A 232 -11.72 0.79 -11.43
CA GLU A 232 -10.37 0.50 -11.91
C GLU A 232 -9.49 1.75 -11.85
N ILE A 233 -10.06 2.89 -12.26
CA ILE A 233 -9.40 4.20 -12.17
C ILE A 233 -9.21 4.58 -10.70
N LEU A 234 -10.20 4.32 -9.82
CA LEU A 234 -10.05 4.57 -8.37
C LEU A 234 -8.90 3.79 -7.74
N SER A 235 -8.73 2.51 -8.10
CA SER A 235 -7.60 1.72 -7.61
C SER A 235 -6.25 2.25 -8.09
N GLU A 236 -6.17 2.65 -9.36
CA GLU A 236 -4.93 3.21 -9.93
C GLU A 236 -4.63 4.58 -9.29
N VAL A 237 -5.64 5.42 -9.08
CA VAL A 237 -5.51 6.73 -8.42
C VAL A 237 -5.04 6.60 -6.98
N GLU A 238 -5.60 5.66 -6.21
CA GLU A 238 -5.12 5.37 -4.86
C GLU A 238 -3.64 4.98 -4.85
N CYS A 239 -3.24 4.02 -5.70
CA CYS A 239 -1.87 3.55 -5.77
C CYS A 239 -0.90 4.72 -6.03
N ASN A 240 -1.27 5.57 -6.98
CA ASN A 240 -0.49 6.73 -7.36
C ASN A 240 -0.41 7.78 -6.26
N LEU A 241 -1.50 8.07 -5.56
CA LEU A 241 -1.50 9.00 -4.43
C LEU A 241 -0.62 8.50 -3.28
N LEU A 242 -0.66 7.20 -2.98
CA LEU A 242 0.16 6.61 -1.92
C LEU A 242 1.66 6.69 -2.24
N ASP A 243 2.05 6.50 -3.49
CA ASP A 243 3.44 6.68 -3.93
C ASP A 243 3.91 8.13 -3.74
N VAL A 244 3.05 9.08 -4.08
CA VAL A 244 3.36 10.52 -4.00
C VAL A 244 3.51 10.95 -2.57
N MET A 245 2.58 10.55 -1.71
CA MET A 245 2.66 10.83 -0.30
C MET A 245 3.99 10.30 0.25
N GLN A 246 4.41 9.10 -0.16
CA GLN A 246 5.70 8.55 0.25
C GLN A 246 6.90 9.35 -0.26
N VAL A 247 6.87 9.82 -1.51
CA VAL A 247 7.92 10.72 -2.05
C VAL A 247 7.95 12.04 -1.27
N CYS A 248 6.79 12.68 -1.06
CA CYS A 248 6.66 13.90 -0.25
C CYS A 248 7.16 13.68 1.19
N GLY A 249 6.86 12.54 1.79
CA GLY A 249 7.36 12.16 3.12
C GLY A 249 8.88 12.09 3.14
N ILE A 250 9.50 11.42 2.16
CA ILE A 250 10.96 11.36 2.04
C ILE A 250 11.56 12.76 1.88
N VAL A 251 11.00 13.60 1.00
CA VAL A 251 11.50 14.98 0.77
C VAL A 251 11.41 15.84 2.04
N LEU A 252 10.40 15.61 2.89
CA LEU A 252 10.25 16.32 4.17
C LEU A 252 11.21 15.83 5.25
N LEU A 253 11.68 14.59 5.16
CA LEU A 253 12.68 14.01 6.06
C LEU A 253 14.09 14.39 5.62
N ASP A 254 14.39 14.14 4.35
CA ASP A 254 15.68 14.37 3.70
C ASP A 254 15.50 15.26 2.47
N LEU A 255 16.03 16.48 2.53
CA LEU A 255 15.94 17.48 1.46
C LEU A 255 16.93 17.25 0.31
N GLN A 256 17.54 16.06 0.22
CA GLN A 256 18.54 15.76 -0.81
C GLN A 256 17.86 15.23 -2.08
N LEU A 257 17.99 16.01 -3.15
CA LEU A 257 17.44 15.73 -4.48
C LEU A 257 18.56 15.58 -5.50
N VAL A 258 18.35 14.70 -6.48
CA VAL A 258 19.27 14.41 -7.59
C VAL A 258 18.51 14.67 -8.89
N PRO A 259 19.17 15.18 -9.95
CA PRO A 259 18.52 15.33 -11.25
C PRO A 259 18.05 13.96 -11.77
N GLY A 260 16.81 13.88 -12.25
CA GLY A 260 16.21 12.65 -12.76
C GLY A 260 16.53 12.37 -14.23
N GLY A 261 15.66 11.62 -14.90
CA GLY A 261 15.67 11.47 -16.36
C GLY A 261 16.91 10.78 -16.94
N GLY A 262 17.49 9.85 -16.18
CA GLY A 262 18.68 9.09 -16.58
C GLY A 262 20.00 9.85 -16.42
N SER A 263 19.99 11.09 -15.90
CA SER A 263 21.20 11.89 -15.70
C SER A 263 22.05 11.36 -14.54
N SER A 264 21.42 11.03 -13.42
CA SER A 264 22.09 10.48 -12.24
C SER A 264 22.79 9.15 -12.54
N GLU A 265 22.12 8.29 -13.30
CA GLU A 265 22.58 6.99 -13.75
C GLU A 265 23.81 7.14 -14.65
N MET A 266 23.74 8.07 -15.60
CA MET A 266 24.84 8.34 -16.52
C MET A 266 26.05 8.96 -15.79
N ALA A 267 25.82 9.86 -14.83
CA ALA A 267 26.88 10.43 -14.01
C ALA A 267 27.59 9.35 -13.17
N VAL A 268 26.84 8.44 -12.54
CA VAL A 268 27.41 7.31 -11.79
C VAL A 268 28.13 6.33 -12.72
N ALA A 269 27.56 6.02 -13.88
CA ALA A 269 28.21 5.16 -14.88
C ALA A 269 29.55 5.74 -15.37
N HIS A 270 29.60 7.05 -15.64
CA HIS A 270 30.83 7.74 -16.01
C HIS A 270 31.86 7.71 -14.88
N ALA A 271 31.45 8.03 -13.64
CA ALA A 271 32.33 7.99 -12.47
C ALA A 271 32.90 6.58 -12.19
N LEU A 272 32.09 5.53 -12.35
CA LEU A 272 32.56 4.14 -12.24
C LEU A 272 33.52 3.76 -13.36
N THR A 273 33.30 4.26 -14.57
CA THR A 273 34.21 4.04 -15.72
C THR A 273 35.56 4.72 -15.50
N GLU A 274 35.61 5.91 -14.90
CA GLU A 274 36.87 6.56 -14.54
C GLU A 274 37.58 5.83 -13.39
N LYS A 275 36.84 5.38 -12.37
CA LYS A 275 37.40 4.52 -11.30
C LYS A 275 37.96 3.21 -11.83
N PHE A 276 37.28 2.59 -12.79
CA PHE A 276 37.74 1.39 -13.48
C PHE A 276 39.11 1.58 -14.14
N LYS A 277 39.38 2.76 -14.73
CA LYS A 277 40.69 3.04 -15.36
C LYS A 277 41.81 3.21 -14.35
N ALA A 278 41.49 3.67 -13.14
CA ALA A 278 42.46 3.86 -12.07
C ALA A 278 42.83 2.55 -11.34
N MET A 279 41.94 1.55 -11.34
CA MET A 279 42.19 0.27 -10.68
C MET A 279 42.93 -0.72 -11.58
N THR A 280 43.81 -1.51 -10.96
CA THR A 280 44.54 -2.61 -11.61
C THR A 280 44.13 -3.95 -11.00
N GLY A 281 43.86 -4.96 -11.84
CA GLY A 281 43.60 -6.33 -11.37
C GLY A 281 42.29 -6.92 -11.90
N VAL A 282 41.91 -8.11 -11.41
CA VAL A 282 40.71 -8.84 -11.87
C VAL A 282 39.41 -8.14 -11.44
N GLU A 283 39.44 -7.41 -10.32
CA GLU A 283 38.31 -6.64 -9.77
C GLU A 283 37.86 -5.51 -10.70
N GLN A 284 38.70 -5.12 -11.65
CA GLN A 284 38.38 -4.09 -12.62
C GLN A 284 37.16 -4.47 -13.48
N TRP A 285 37.01 -5.72 -13.90
CA TRP A 285 35.94 -6.13 -14.83
C TRP A 285 34.50 -6.00 -14.27
N PRO A 286 34.23 -6.41 -13.01
CA PRO A 286 32.95 -6.14 -12.36
C PRO A 286 32.55 -4.66 -12.34
N TYR A 287 33.49 -3.74 -12.07
CA TYR A 287 33.18 -2.31 -12.05
C TYR A 287 32.75 -1.79 -13.44
N ARG A 288 33.38 -2.29 -14.50
CA ARG A 288 32.96 -1.97 -15.88
C ARG A 288 31.58 -2.53 -16.20
N ALA A 289 31.29 -3.75 -15.77
CA ALA A 289 29.99 -4.37 -15.99
C ALA A 289 28.88 -3.56 -15.31
N VAL A 290 29.06 -3.20 -14.03
CA VAL A 290 28.10 -2.37 -13.27
C VAL A 290 27.92 -0.99 -13.91
N ALA A 291 29.00 -0.34 -14.35
CA ALA A 291 28.91 0.93 -15.06
C ALA A 291 28.01 0.83 -16.30
N HIS A 292 28.18 -0.22 -17.11
CA HIS A 292 27.36 -0.44 -18.29
C HIS A 292 25.91 -0.84 -17.96
N ILE A 293 25.67 -1.53 -16.83
CA ILE A 293 24.33 -1.90 -16.38
C ILE A 293 23.54 -0.66 -15.96
N LEU A 294 24.16 0.30 -15.28
CA LEU A 294 23.49 1.55 -14.90
C LEU A 294 23.03 2.36 -16.12
N GLU A 295 23.73 2.23 -17.24
CA GLU A 295 23.30 2.82 -18.52
C GLU A 295 22.08 2.14 -19.14
N VAL A 296 21.42 1.15 -18.52
CA VAL A 296 20.19 0.55 -19.08
C VAL A 296 18.97 1.48 -18.97
N ILE A 297 18.96 2.41 -18.01
CA ILE A 297 17.82 3.30 -17.75
C ILE A 297 17.66 4.34 -18.87
N PRO A 298 18.69 5.12 -19.27
CA PRO A 298 18.57 6.10 -20.36
C PRO A 298 18.08 5.54 -21.71
N PRO A 299 18.61 4.42 -22.26
CA PRO A 299 18.14 3.86 -23.52
C PRO A 299 16.72 3.31 -23.40
N THR A 300 16.32 2.77 -22.24
CA THR A 300 14.94 2.34 -21.99
C THR A 300 13.98 3.54 -22.02
N LEU A 301 14.38 4.68 -21.43
CA LEU A 301 13.61 5.91 -21.52
C LEU A 301 13.52 6.41 -22.97
N ILE A 302 14.63 6.46 -23.70
CA ILE A 302 14.66 6.88 -25.11
C ILE A 302 13.77 5.97 -25.97
N GLN A 303 13.82 4.66 -25.75
CA GLN A 303 12.99 3.68 -26.44
C GLN A 303 11.50 3.92 -26.19
N ASN A 304 11.12 4.20 -24.94
CA ASN A 304 9.74 4.51 -24.59
C ASN A 304 9.23 5.83 -25.20
N CYS A 305 10.14 6.77 -25.51
CA CYS A 305 9.81 8.01 -26.21
C CYS A 305 9.66 7.82 -27.73
N GLY A 306 10.07 6.68 -28.29
CA GLY A 306 10.08 6.44 -29.75
C GLY A 306 11.25 7.09 -30.49
N ALA A 307 12.21 7.68 -29.77
CA ALA A 307 13.36 8.35 -30.37
C ALA A 307 14.51 7.38 -30.68
N SER A 308 15.43 7.82 -31.56
CA SER A 308 16.58 7.02 -31.97
C SER A 308 17.57 6.81 -30.82
N ILE A 309 17.60 5.59 -30.25
CA ILE A 309 18.44 5.20 -29.09
C ILE A 309 19.91 5.55 -29.32
N ILE A 310 20.48 5.10 -30.45
CA ILE A 310 21.91 5.23 -30.74
C ILE A 310 22.34 6.71 -30.74
N ARG A 311 21.66 7.55 -31.51
CA ARG A 311 22.01 8.97 -31.68
C ARG A 311 21.95 9.74 -30.35
N LEU A 312 20.87 9.57 -29.59
CA LEU A 312 20.67 10.29 -28.33
C LEU A 312 21.62 9.78 -27.25
N LEU A 313 21.85 8.47 -27.16
CA LEU A 313 22.78 7.89 -26.18
C LEU A 313 24.23 8.29 -26.46
N THR A 314 24.67 8.27 -27.72
CA THR A 314 26.02 8.75 -28.09
C THR A 314 26.18 10.23 -27.73
N SER A 315 25.17 11.05 -28.01
CA SER A 315 25.17 12.48 -27.66
C SER A 315 25.18 12.69 -26.14
N LEU A 316 24.47 11.86 -25.38
CA LEU A 316 24.38 11.93 -23.92
C LEU A 316 25.73 11.59 -23.27
N ARG A 317 26.39 10.51 -23.72
CA ARG A 317 27.73 10.13 -23.27
C ARG A 317 28.77 11.22 -23.58
N ALA A 318 28.70 11.82 -24.78
CA ALA A 318 29.58 12.91 -25.16
C ALA A 318 29.43 14.13 -24.24
N LYS A 319 28.19 14.49 -23.86
CA LYS A 319 27.92 15.59 -22.91
C LYS A 319 28.44 15.30 -21.50
N HIS A 320 28.31 14.07 -21.01
CA HIS A 320 28.78 13.70 -19.66
C HIS A 320 30.30 13.58 -19.55
N THR A 321 31.01 13.48 -20.68
CA THR A 321 32.48 13.54 -20.69
C THR A 321 32.98 14.99 -20.49
N GLN A 322 32.13 15.99 -20.73
CA GLN A 322 32.47 17.41 -20.54
C GLN A 322 32.24 17.82 -19.08
N GLN A 323 33.22 18.51 -18.48
CA GLN A 323 33.11 19.00 -17.10
C GLN A 323 31.93 19.96 -16.93
N GLY A 324 31.10 19.73 -15.90
CA GLY A 324 29.99 20.60 -15.52
C GLY A 324 28.63 20.30 -16.20
N CYS A 325 28.54 19.25 -17.03
CA CYS A 325 27.31 18.85 -17.73
C CYS A 325 26.63 17.58 -17.17
N GLU A 326 26.95 17.19 -15.94
CA GLU A 326 26.47 15.96 -15.27
C GLU A 326 24.95 15.91 -15.03
N THR A 327 24.28 17.07 -15.11
CA THR A 327 22.83 17.20 -14.92
C THR A 327 22.05 17.05 -16.23
N SER A 328 22.72 16.75 -17.34
CA SER A 328 22.06 16.55 -18.64
C SER A 328 21.30 15.23 -18.63
N GLY A 329 20.02 15.24 -18.97
CA GLY A 329 19.22 14.03 -19.07
C GLY A 329 18.44 13.96 -20.38
N VAL A 330 17.67 12.89 -20.53
CA VAL A 330 16.76 12.70 -21.67
C VAL A 330 15.40 13.29 -21.31
N ASN A 331 14.94 14.31 -22.05
CA ASN A 331 13.56 14.77 -21.94
C ASN A 331 12.67 13.98 -22.92
N TRP A 332 11.58 13.42 -22.41
CA TRP A 332 10.64 12.63 -23.19
C TRP A 332 9.71 13.48 -24.07
N GLU A 333 9.43 14.74 -23.71
CA GLU A 333 8.51 15.61 -24.46
C GLU A 333 9.16 16.22 -25.70
N MET A 334 10.44 16.60 -25.62
CA MET A 334 11.16 17.33 -26.67
C MET A 334 12.11 16.43 -27.49
N GLU A 335 12.18 15.13 -27.17
CA GLU A 335 13.13 14.17 -27.77
C GLU A 335 14.59 14.68 -27.79
N ALA A 336 14.94 15.48 -26.80
CA ALA A 336 16.19 16.24 -26.76
C ALA A 336 16.90 16.07 -25.42
N LEU A 337 18.21 16.30 -25.46
CA LEU A 337 19.06 16.31 -24.28
C LEU A 337 19.01 17.68 -23.60
N VAL A 338 18.35 17.73 -22.45
CA VAL A 338 18.08 18.95 -21.68
C VAL A 338 18.74 18.84 -20.31
N ASP A 339 19.14 19.98 -19.75
CA ASP A 339 19.60 20.05 -18.37
C ASP A 339 18.41 19.87 -17.41
N MET A 340 18.41 18.77 -16.66
CA MET A 340 17.31 18.38 -15.77
C MET A 340 17.12 19.36 -14.62
N LYS A 341 18.19 20.06 -14.23
CA LYS A 341 18.13 21.10 -13.20
C LYS A 341 17.29 22.30 -13.67
N LYS A 342 17.38 22.66 -14.95
CA LYS A 342 16.60 23.76 -15.54
C LYS A 342 15.15 23.35 -15.80
N LEU A 343 14.94 22.09 -16.18
CA LEU A 343 13.61 21.51 -16.40
C LEU A 343 12.85 21.29 -15.09
N GLY A 344 13.57 21.16 -13.96
CA GLY A 344 12.97 20.95 -12.64
C GLY A 344 12.57 19.50 -12.36
N ILE A 345 13.14 18.54 -13.08
CA ILE A 345 12.91 17.11 -12.85
C ILE A 345 13.92 16.60 -11.82
N TRP A 346 13.41 16.33 -10.61
CA TRP A 346 14.20 15.90 -9.47
C TRP A 346 13.67 14.60 -8.89
N GLU A 347 14.59 13.77 -8.42
CA GLU A 347 14.31 12.53 -7.71
C GLU A 347 14.94 12.57 -6.31
N PRO A 348 14.28 12.03 -5.27
CA PRO A 348 14.87 11.95 -3.94
C PRO A 348 16.08 11.01 -3.92
N LEU A 349 17.20 11.47 -3.37
CA LEU A 349 18.43 10.68 -3.26
C LEU A 349 18.20 9.37 -2.48
N ALA A 350 17.38 9.41 -1.45
CA ALA A 350 17.10 8.23 -0.63
C ALA A 350 16.45 7.10 -1.44
N VAL A 351 15.60 7.43 -2.42
CA VAL A 351 14.97 6.44 -3.30
C VAL A 351 16.01 5.83 -4.24
N THR A 352 16.81 6.67 -4.92
CA THR A 352 17.82 6.20 -5.89
C THR A 352 18.91 5.36 -5.21
N LEU A 353 19.43 5.79 -4.06
CA LEU A 353 20.38 5.02 -3.27
C LEU A 353 19.80 3.67 -2.82
N GLN A 354 18.54 3.66 -2.37
CA GLN A 354 17.89 2.43 -1.95
C GLN A 354 17.70 1.48 -3.13
N THR A 355 17.33 1.98 -4.31
CA THR A 355 17.20 1.20 -5.54
C THR A 355 18.52 0.55 -5.90
N TYR A 356 19.63 1.30 -5.90
CA TYR A 356 20.96 0.75 -6.20
C TYR A 356 21.42 -0.29 -5.19
N LYS A 357 21.29 -0.01 -3.89
CA LYS A 357 21.63 -0.98 -2.83
C LYS A 357 20.87 -2.28 -3.01
N ARG A 358 19.56 -2.21 -3.28
CA ARG A 358 18.72 -3.40 -3.44
C ARG A 358 19.03 -4.16 -4.72
N ALA A 359 19.28 -3.47 -5.83
CA ALA A 359 19.68 -4.10 -7.09
C ALA A 359 20.96 -4.92 -6.89
N VAL A 360 21.98 -4.33 -6.29
CA VAL A 360 23.26 -5.01 -6.02
C VAL A 360 23.09 -6.17 -5.02
N GLU A 361 22.36 -5.96 -3.92
CA GLU A 361 22.06 -7.03 -2.95
C GLU A 361 21.37 -8.24 -3.62
N THR A 362 20.41 -7.96 -4.51
CA THR A 362 19.66 -8.99 -5.24
C THR A 362 20.54 -9.73 -6.24
N GLU A 363 21.39 -9.02 -6.97
CA GLU A 363 22.32 -9.63 -7.92
C GLU A 363 23.34 -10.52 -7.21
N VAL A 364 23.93 -10.05 -6.11
CA VAL A 364 24.85 -10.84 -5.28
C VAL A 364 24.15 -12.08 -4.73
N LEU A 365 22.89 -11.97 -4.31
CA LEU A 365 22.10 -13.11 -3.84
C LEU A 365 21.88 -14.15 -4.95
N LEU A 366 21.59 -13.71 -6.18
CA LEU A 366 21.41 -14.59 -7.34
C LEU A 366 22.71 -15.28 -7.75
N LEU A 367 23.81 -14.54 -7.81
CA LEU A 367 25.14 -15.08 -8.13
C LEU A 367 25.64 -16.09 -7.07
N ARG A 368 25.13 -16.01 -5.85
CA ARG A 368 25.45 -16.95 -4.77
C ARG A 368 24.75 -18.30 -4.91
N ILE A 369 23.72 -18.40 -5.77
CA ILE A 369 23.02 -19.66 -6.03
C ILE A 369 23.87 -20.50 -6.98
N ASP A 370 24.52 -21.54 -6.43
CA ASP A 370 25.36 -22.45 -7.21
C ASP A 370 24.52 -23.48 -8.01
N ASN A 371 23.49 -24.08 -7.38
CA ASN A 371 22.65 -25.10 -8.00
C ASN A 371 21.19 -25.00 -7.57
N ILE A 372 20.25 -25.19 -8.51
CA ILE A 372 18.81 -25.26 -8.26
C ILE A 372 18.37 -26.72 -8.36
N VAL A 373 18.34 -27.43 -7.24
CA VAL A 373 17.88 -28.81 -7.20
C VAL A 373 16.36 -28.82 -7.07
N LEU A 374 15.66 -28.98 -8.19
CA LEU A 374 14.20 -29.10 -8.20
C LEU A 374 13.80 -30.54 -7.83
N GLY A 375 13.28 -30.73 -6.61
CA GLY A 375 12.61 -31.97 -6.22
C GLY A 375 11.34 -32.16 -7.04
N HIS A 376 11.43 -32.81 -8.20
CA HIS A 376 10.26 -33.29 -8.91
C HIS A 376 9.59 -34.37 -8.06
N ARG A 377 8.57 -34.00 -7.28
CA ARG A 377 7.56 -34.99 -6.88
C ARG A 377 6.93 -35.50 -8.17
N LYS A 378 7.29 -36.70 -8.61
CA LYS A 378 6.47 -37.49 -9.53
C LYS A 378 5.06 -37.46 -8.94
N LYS A 379 4.11 -36.81 -9.63
CA LYS A 379 2.69 -37.04 -9.37
C LYS A 379 2.50 -38.55 -9.57
N GLY A 380 2.36 -39.29 -8.48
CA GLY A 380 2.05 -40.70 -8.52
C GLY A 380 0.78 -40.88 -9.32
N GLY A 381 0.87 -41.65 -10.41
CA GLY A 381 -0.29 -42.14 -11.12
C GLY A 381 -1.02 -43.11 -10.20
N ASP A 382 -2.08 -42.63 -9.57
CA ASP A 382 -3.04 -43.48 -8.87
C ASP A 382 -4.33 -43.49 -9.69
N GLN A 383 -4.26 -44.15 -10.84
CA GLN A 383 -5.39 -44.55 -11.67
C GLN A 383 -5.03 -45.87 -12.37
N SER A 384 -5.08 -46.99 -11.64
CA SER A 384 -5.40 -48.32 -12.17
C SER A 384 -5.20 -49.41 -11.11
N ARG A 385 -6.15 -49.55 -10.19
CA ARG A 385 -6.47 -50.84 -9.56
C ARG A 385 -7.99 -51.00 -9.48
N GLN A 386 -8.61 -51.12 -10.65
CA GLN A 386 -9.88 -51.83 -10.77
C GLN A 386 -9.58 -53.31 -10.98
N SER A 387 -10.07 -54.11 -10.03
CA SER A 387 -10.67 -55.43 -10.21
C SER A 387 -10.12 -56.35 -11.32
N GLY A 388 -9.41 -57.39 -10.91
CA GLY A 388 -9.27 -58.63 -11.68
C GLY A 388 -9.29 -59.81 -10.71
N ALA A 389 -10.44 -60.46 -10.58
CA ALA A 389 -10.59 -61.72 -9.86
C ALA A 389 -9.86 -62.85 -10.60
N PRO A 390 -9.33 -63.87 -9.91
CA PRO A 390 -8.82 -65.08 -10.54
C PRO A 390 -9.96 -66.08 -10.77
N GLU A 391 -10.28 -66.39 -12.03
CA GLU A 391 -11.05 -67.61 -12.34
C GLU A 391 -10.11 -68.80 -12.38
N ALA A 392 -10.44 -69.79 -11.56
CA ALA A 392 -9.82 -71.10 -11.49
C ALA A 392 -10.54 -72.08 -12.43
N GLY A 393 -9.75 -72.83 -13.20
CA GLY A 393 -9.93 -74.26 -13.46
C GLY A 393 -11.17 -74.75 -14.21
N GLN A 394 -10.96 -75.22 -15.44
CA GLN A 394 -11.40 -76.54 -15.90
C GLN A 394 -10.28 -77.16 -16.76
N GLU A 395 -9.56 -78.13 -16.19
CA GLU A 395 -9.78 -79.54 -16.52
C GLU A 395 -10.46 -80.20 -15.31
#